data_AF-A0A431L3H4-F1
#
_entry.id   AF-A0A431L3H4-F1
#
_cell.length_a   1.000
_cell.length_b   1.000
_cell.length_c   1.000
_cell.angle_alpha   90.00
_cell.angle_beta   90.00
_cell.angle_gamma   90.00
#
_symmetry.space_group_name_H-M   'P 1'
#
loop_
_entity.id
_entity.type
_entity.pdbx_description
1 polymer ?
#
loop_
_entity_poly.entity_id
_entity_poly.type
_entity_poly.pdbx_seq_one_letter_code
_entity_poly.pdbx_strand_id
1 'polypeptide(L)'
;MDLQIESQLPALTPDQALTGWRREFCVELLGEGRARIFTRRVLSPSHKMAELQHGVLFHRVGAGFRDLRSCVQAVGTPLRRLVASAVRQQPCRDNLFSPMTFDHCAWEQVMEALDRWQRRPHAAARCVAPSPNAAQALRPSLRQLPILSRPLMVARAGAH
;
A
#
# COMPACT_ATOMS: atom_id res chain seq x y z
N MET A 1 11.68 -14.86 16.24
CA MET A 1 11.67 -13.48 15.74
C MET A 1 10.47 -12.77 16.32
N ASP A 2 10.67 -11.57 16.85
CA ASP A 2 9.64 -10.77 17.49
C ASP A 2 9.56 -9.39 16.82
N LEU A 3 8.37 -9.01 16.36
CA LEU A 3 8.11 -7.75 15.67
C LEU A 3 7.07 -6.96 16.44
N GLN A 4 7.50 -5.87 17.06
CA GLN A 4 6.62 -4.96 17.80
C GLN A 4 6.06 -3.92 16.83
N ILE A 5 4.76 -3.98 16.54
CA ILE A 5 4.12 -3.08 15.56
C ILE A 5 3.35 -2.00 16.29
N GLU A 6 3.81 -0.75 16.17
CA GLU A 6 3.10 0.42 16.68
C GLU A 6 2.11 0.93 15.65
N SER A 7 0.86 0.47 15.75
CA SER A 7 -0.19 0.81 14.79
C SER A 7 -0.70 2.25 14.88
N GLN A 8 -0.15 3.09 15.77
CA GLN A 8 -0.52 4.48 15.85
C GLN A 8 0.12 5.25 14.68
N LEU A 9 -0.71 5.76 13.77
CA LEU A 9 -0.24 6.62 12.70
C LEU A 9 -0.25 8.07 13.17
N PRO A 10 0.88 8.79 13.10
CA PRO A 10 0.92 10.20 13.46
C PRO A 10 0.04 11.01 12.50
N ALA A 11 -0.86 11.82 13.05
CA ALA A 11 -1.74 12.69 12.28
C ALA A 11 -0.91 13.69 11.45
N LEU A 12 -1.32 13.89 10.19
CA LEU A 12 -0.79 14.94 9.34
C LEU A 12 -1.72 16.15 9.43
N THR A 13 -1.15 17.36 9.41
CA THR A 13 -1.96 18.56 9.22
C THR A 13 -2.50 18.60 7.78
N PRO A 14 -3.61 19.30 7.50
CA PRO A 14 -4.14 19.44 6.14
C PRO A 14 -3.10 19.90 5.12
N ASP A 15 -2.33 20.96 5.46
CA ASP A 15 -1.25 21.47 4.61
C ASP A 15 -0.18 20.42 4.30
N GLN A 16 0.10 19.55 5.27
CA GLN A 16 1.09 18.49 5.11
C GLN A 16 0.58 17.33 4.25
N ALA A 17 -0.71 17.02 4.30
CA ALA A 17 -1.32 16.04 3.42
C ALA A 17 -1.21 16.43 1.94
N LEU A 18 -1.16 17.73 1.64
CA LEU A 18 -1.04 18.27 0.28
C LEU A 18 0.38 18.19 -0.31
N THR A 19 1.42 18.07 0.53
CA THR A 19 2.83 18.11 0.08
C THR A 19 3.47 16.75 -0.21
N GLY A 20 2.69 15.67 -0.15
CA GLY A 20 3.07 14.34 -0.67
C GLY A 20 3.92 13.46 0.25
N TRP A 21 4.92 14.00 0.97
CA TRP A 21 5.87 13.19 1.77
C TRP A 21 6.06 13.73 3.18
N ARG A 22 5.30 13.20 4.14
CA ARG A 22 5.37 13.64 5.55
C ARG A 22 5.36 12.51 6.56
N ARG A 23 5.42 11.26 6.09
CA ARG A 23 5.53 10.08 6.93
C ARG A 23 6.72 9.23 6.50
N GLU A 24 7.32 8.59 7.49
CA GLU A 24 8.35 7.58 7.29
C GLU A 24 7.89 6.27 7.91
N PHE A 25 8.07 5.18 7.17
CA PHE A 25 8.03 3.83 7.69
C PHE A 25 9.38 3.56 8.36
N CYS A 26 9.37 3.24 9.65
CA CYS A 26 10.57 3.07 10.45
C CYS A 26 10.68 1.64 10.94
N VAL A 27 11.90 1.11 10.90
CA VAL A 27 12.32 -0.16 11.48
C VAL A 27 13.46 0.14 12.44
N GLU A 28 13.18 0.09 13.73
CA GLU A 28 14.19 0.12 14.78
C GLU A 28 14.63 -1.31 15.05
N LEU A 29 15.86 -1.62 14.67
CA LEU A 29 16.47 -2.92 14.91
C LEU A 29 16.97 -2.97 16.36
N LEU A 30 16.44 -3.89 17.15
CA LEU A 30 16.82 -4.02 18.57
C LEU A 30 17.96 -5.03 18.77
N GLY A 31 18.17 -5.91 17.79
CA GLY A 31 19.08 -7.06 17.84
C GLY A 31 18.36 -8.33 18.25
N GLU A 32 19.06 -9.47 18.16
CA GLU A 32 18.57 -10.79 18.59
C GLU A 32 17.26 -11.22 17.90
N GLY A 33 17.08 -10.83 16.63
CA GLY A 33 15.86 -11.14 15.89
C GLY A 33 14.62 -10.37 16.36
N ARG A 34 14.82 -9.23 17.04
CA ARG A 34 13.76 -8.32 17.50
C ARG A 34 13.82 -6.99 16.76
N ALA A 35 12.66 -6.44 16.44
CA ALA A 35 12.55 -5.09 15.88
C ALA A 35 11.23 -4.42 16.26
N ARG A 36 11.28 -3.10 16.31
CA ARG A 36 10.11 -2.24 16.47
C ARG A 36 9.81 -1.55 15.14
N ILE A 37 8.54 -1.58 14.74
CA ILE A 37 8.05 -1.07 13.48
C ILE A 37 7.00 -0.02 13.77
N PHE A 38 7.24 1.19 13.29
CA PHE A 38 6.37 2.33 13.57
C PHE A 38 6.35 3.29 12.38
N THR A 39 5.43 4.25 12.43
CA THR A 39 5.38 5.36 11.48
C THR A 39 5.67 6.65 12.21
N ARG A 40 6.55 7.50 11.67
CA ARG A 40 6.81 8.83 12.23
C ARG A 40 6.48 9.93 11.23
N ARG A 41 6.19 11.13 11.75
CA ARG A 41 5.97 12.34 10.96
C ARG A 41 7.31 13.02 10.68
N VAL A 42 7.53 13.41 9.43
CA VAL A 42 8.74 14.11 8.99
C VAL A 42 8.54 15.62 9.14
N LEU A 43 9.13 16.21 10.17
CA LEU A 43 9.11 17.66 10.42
C LEU A 43 10.28 18.38 9.74
N SER A 44 11.44 17.70 9.67
CA SER A 44 12.67 18.13 9.02
C SER A 44 13.30 16.94 8.28
N PRO A 45 14.26 17.15 7.36
CA PRO A 45 14.93 16.05 6.67
C PRO A 45 15.59 15.11 7.68
N SER A 46 15.21 13.84 7.68
CA SER A 46 15.85 12.82 8.50
C SER A 46 17.31 12.64 8.09
N HIS A 47 18.24 12.89 9.03
CA HIS A 47 19.67 12.72 8.76
C HIS A 47 20.06 11.25 8.87
N LYS A 48 20.27 10.60 7.72
CA LYS A 48 20.57 9.16 7.59
C LYS A 48 21.65 8.66 8.57
N MET A 49 22.66 9.48 8.88
CA MET A 49 23.78 9.10 9.74
C MET A 49 23.44 9.04 11.24
N ALA A 50 22.60 9.96 11.75
CA ALA A 50 22.20 9.98 13.16
C ALA A 50 21.21 8.84 13.49
N GLU A 51 20.36 8.49 12.53
CA GLU A 51 19.37 7.41 12.68
C GLU A 51 20.01 6.02 12.63
N LEU A 52 21.03 5.84 11.78
CA LEU A 52 21.82 4.60 11.73
C LEU A 52 22.57 4.34 13.04
N GLN A 53 23.00 5.39 13.76
CA GLN A 53 23.56 5.26 15.10
C GLN A 53 22.55 4.76 16.14
N HIS A 54 21.25 4.86 15.88
CA HIS A 54 20.21 4.32 16.76
C HIS A 54 19.64 2.99 16.25
N GLY A 55 20.20 2.43 15.16
CA GLY A 55 19.67 1.21 14.53
C GLY A 55 18.33 1.43 13.83
N VAL A 56 17.98 2.68 13.50
CA VAL A 56 16.71 3.03 12.85
C VAL A 56 16.92 3.14 11.35
N LEU A 57 16.26 2.25 10.62
CA LEU A 57 16.10 2.31 9.17
C LEU A 57 14.77 2.95 8.84
N PHE A 58 14.75 3.83 7.83
CA PHE A 58 13.52 4.53 7.46
C PHE A 58 13.38 4.66 5.95
N HIS A 59 12.13 4.56 5.49
CA HIS A 59 11.75 4.79 4.09
C HIS A 59 10.57 5.76 4.03
N ARG A 60 10.58 6.68 3.06
CA ARG A 60 9.51 7.68 2.93
C ARG A 60 8.26 7.03 2.37
N VAL A 61 7.12 7.35 2.98
CA VAL A 61 5.81 6.89 2.52
C VAL A 61 4.91 8.07 2.21
N GLY A 62 4.06 7.89 1.19
CA GLY A 62 3.16 8.94 0.72
C GLY A 62 2.03 9.24 1.71
N ALA A 63 1.35 10.38 1.51
CA ALA A 63 0.19 10.78 2.31
C ALA A 63 -0.96 9.75 2.33
N GLY A 64 -1.04 8.88 1.31
CA GLY A 64 -2.00 7.77 1.22
C GLY A 64 -1.71 6.59 2.16
N PHE A 65 -0.55 6.57 2.83
CA PHE A 65 -0.19 5.49 3.76
C PHE A 65 -1.08 5.54 5.00
N ARG A 66 -1.95 4.52 5.16
CA ARG A 66 -2.99 4.48 6.20
C ARG A 66 -3.00 3.21 7.04
N ASP A 67 -2.29 2.16 6.61
CA ASP A 67 -2.38 0.86 7.25
C ASP A 67 -0.99 0.24 7.40
N LEU A 68 -0.41 0.44 8.59
CA LEU A 68 0.89 -0.13 8.94
C LEU A 68 0.83 -1.66 9.04
N ARG A 69 -0.27 -2.25 9.54
CA ARG A 69 -0.36 -3.70 9.74
C ARG A 69 -0.43 -4.43 8.40
N SER A 70 -1.29 -3.99 7.49
CA SER A 70 -1.37 -4.56 6.13
C SER A 70 -0.06 -4.38 5.36
N CYS A 71 0.60 -3.24 5.54
CA CYS A 71 1.92 -3.00 4.98
C CYS A 71 2.95 -4.01 5.52
N VAL A 72 3.05 -4.18 6.85
CA VAL A 72 3.97 -5.15 7.48
C VAL A 72 3.69 -6.58 7.03
N GLN A 73 2.43 -6.97 6.85
CA GLN A 73 2.08 -8.27 6.28
C GLN A 73 2.61 -8.44 4.85
N ALA A 74 2.49 -7.39 4.02
CA ALA A 74 2.96 -7.43 2.64
C ALA A 74 4.50 -7.45 2.50
N VAL A 75 5.22 -6.79 3.41
CA VAL A 75 6.70 -6.75 3.41
C VAL A 75 7.31 -7.79 4.36
N GLY A 76 6.51 -8.68 4.93
CA GLY A 76 6.91 -9.53 6.06
C GLY A 76 8.10 -10.45 5.77
N THR A 77 8.23 -10.97 4.56
CA THR A 77 9.36 -11.86 4.20
C THR A 77 10.72 -11.14 4.18
N PRO A 78 10.92 -10.06 3.40
CA PRO A 78 12.18 -9.34 3.43
C PRO A 78 12.44 -8.68 4.79
N LEU A 79 11.39 -8.20 5.48
CA LEU A 79 11.49 -7.64 6.82
C LEU A 79 11.98 -8.68 7.85
N ARG A 80 11.50 -9.93 7.75
CA ARG A 80 11.99 -11.01 8.60
C ARG A 80 13.47 -11.33 8.35
N ARG A 81 13.90 -11.34 7.10
CA ARG A 81 15.32 -11.57 6.76
C ARG A 81 16.21 -10.45 7.31
N LEU A 82 15.78 -9.20 7.16
CA LEU A 82 16.46 -8.03 7.68
C LEU A 82 16.68 -8.14 9.19
N VAL A 83 15.61 -8.39 9.95
CA VAL A 83 15.69 -8.44 11.41
C VAL A 83 16.46 -9.68 11.90
N ALA A 84 16.43 -10.80 11.18
CA ALA A 84 17.26 -11.97 11.47
C ALA A 84 18.76 -11.70 11.25
N SER A 85 19.10 -10.85 10.27
CA SER A 85 20.49 -10.45 10.00
C SER A 85 21.03 -9.35 10.93
N ALA A 86 20.16 -8.73 11.74
CA ALA A 86 20.52 -7.62 12.58
C ALA A 86 21.32 -8.09 13.80
N VAL A 87 22.60 -7.74 13.83
CA VAL A 87 23.54 -8.09 14.91
C VAL A 87 24.03 -6.80 15.56
N ARG A 88 23.83 -6.70 16.88
CA ARG A 88 24.44 -5.63 17.68
C ARG A 88 25.92 -5.96 17.84
N GLN A 89 26.78 -5.10 17.29
CA GLN A 89 28.22 -5.26 17.44
C GLN A 89 28.63 -4.87 18.86
N GLN A 90 29.48 -5.66 19.48
CA GLN A 90 30.09 -5.28 20.75
C GLN A 90 31.12 -4.17 20.45
N PRO A 91 31.15 -3.06 21.21
CA PRO A 91 32.10 -1.99 20.97
C PRO A 91 33.53 -2.55 20.98
N CYS A 92 34.26 -2.32 19.90
CA CYS A 92 35.67 -2.70 19.79
C CYS A 92 36.47 -1.53 19.22
N ARG A 93 37.81 -1.65 19.28
CA ARG A 93 38.73 -0.60 18.82
C ARG A 93 38.46 -0.15 17.37
N ASP A 94 38.01 -1.07 16.52
CA ASP A 94 37.73 -0.84 15.10
C ASP A 94 36.27 -0.43 14.84
N ASN A 95 35.41 -0.47 15.87
CA ASN A 95 33.99 -0.23 15.72
C ASN A 95 33.40 0.43 16.98
N LEU A 96 33.90 1.62 17.27
CA LEU A 96 33.49 2.43 18.42
C LEU A 96 32.09 3.05 18.26
N PHE A 97 31.56 3.10 17.03
CA PHE A 97 30.40 3.95 16.68
C PHE A 97 29.31 3.27 15.86
N SER A 98 29.47 2.02 15.42
CA SER A 98 28.41 1.30 14.70
C SER A 98 27.73 0.30 15.62
N PRO A 99 26.57 0.64 16.19
CA PRO A 99 25.92 -0.22 17.17
C PRO A 99 25.21 -1.41 16.51
N MET A 100 25.12 -1.48 15.18
CA MET A 100 24.40 -2.56 14.51
C MET A 100 24.84 -2.80 13.07
N THR A 101 25.00 -4.07 12.72
CA THR A 101 25.17 -4.55 11.34
C THR A 101 23.91 -5.28 10.90
N PHE A 102 23.54 -5.14 9.63
CA PHE A 102 22.36 -5.80 9.04
C PHE A 102 22.60 -6.06 7.54
N ASP A 103 21.77 -6.93 6.95
CA ASP A 103 21.78 -7.21 5.51
C ASP A 103 21.15 -6.04 4.73
N HIS A 104 21.99 -5.27 4.04
CA HIS A 104 21.55 -4.16 3.21
C HIS A 104 20.68 -4.62 2.02
N CYS A 105 20.93 -5.81 1.46
CA CYS A 105 20.09 -6.36 0.39
C CYS A 105 18.68 -6.69 0.90
N ALA A 106 18.56 -7.17 2.14
CA ALA A 106 17.26 -7.36 2.77
C ALA A 106 16.52 -6.03 2.99
N TRP A 107 17.24 -4.97 3.36
CA TRP A 107 16.65 -3.63 3.48
C TRP A 107 16.14 -3.07 2.14
N GLU A 108 16.92 -3.19 1.06
CA GLU A 108 16.48 -2.79 -0.28
C GLU A 108 15.20 -3.53 -0.72
N GLN A 109 15.12 -4.84 -0.45
CA GLN A 109 13.91 -5.62 -0.73
C GLN A 109 12.70 -5.16 0.09
N VAL A 110 12.91 -4.69 1.33
CA VAL A 110 11.85 -4.07 2.13
C VAL A 110 11.37 -2.79 1.45
N MET A 111 12.27 -1.89 1.05
CA MET A 111 11.91 -0.65 0.36
C MET A 111 11.16 -0.90 -0.95
N GLU A 112 11.61 -1.85 -1.76
CA GLU A 112 10.94 -2.22 -3.00
C GLU A 112 9.51 -2.76 -2.75
N ALA A 113 9.36 -3.62 -1.74
CA ALA A 113 8.06 -4.17 -1.36
C ALA A 113 7.12 -3.08 -0.80
N LEU A 114 7.65 -2.12 -0.04
CA LEU A 114 6.93 -0.93 0.43
C LEU A 114 6.42 -0.10 -0.75
N ASP A 115 7.29 0.23 -1.71
CA ASP A 115 6.92 1.02 -2.90
C ASP A 115 5.90 0.30 -3.78
N ARG A 116 6.00 -1.02 -3.88
CA ARG A 116 5.00 -1.83 -4.59
C ARG A 116 3.66 -1.83 -3.85
N TRP A 117 3.67 -1.88 -2.52
CA TRP A 117 2.46 -1.81 -1.72
C TRP A 117 1.75 -0.46 -1.84
N GLN A 118 2.51 0.64 -1.81
CA GLN A 118 1.98 2.01 -1.95
C GLN A 118 1.33 2.27 -3.32
N ARG A 119 1.82 1.62 -4.37
CA ARG A 119 1.26 1.73 -5.74
C ARG A 119 0.00 0.90 -5.96
N ARG A 120 -0.40 0.05 -5.01
CA ARG A 120 -1.62 -0.75 -5.16
C ARG A 120 -2.83 0.17 -5.20
N PRO A 121 -3.83 -0.10 -6.06
CA PRO A 121 -5.10 0.59 -5.98
C PRO A 121 -5.76 0.22 -4.65
N HIS A 122 -5.63 1.08 -3.64
CA HIS A 122 -6.34 0.92 -2.38
C HIS A 122 -7.84 0.95 -2.71
N ALA A 123 -8.55 -0.13 -2.41
CA ALA A 123 -9.95 -0.35 -2.79
C ALA A 123 -10.91 0.79 -2.36
N ALA A 124 -10.50 1.66 -1.45
CA ALA A 124 -11.22 2.87 -1.07
C ALA A 124 -11.41 3.89 -2.22
N ALA A 125 -10.60 3.85 -3.28
CA ALA A 125 -10.75 4.74 -4.44
C ALA A 125 -11.79 4.24 -5.47
N ARG A 126 -12.35 3.03 -5.30
CA ARG A 126 -13.29 2.42 -6.24
C ARG A 126 -14.78 2.59 -5.91
N CYS A 127 -15.12 3.34 -4.86
CA CYS A 127 -16.53 3.63 -4.54
C CYS A 127 -17.19 4.70 -5.44
N VAL A 128 -16.53 5.15 -6.50
CA VAL A 128 -17.16 5.95 -7.56
C VAL A 128 -17.02 5.21 -8.89
N ALA A 129 -17.74 4.11 -9.02
CA ALA A 129 -18.24 3.70 -10.32
C ALA A 129 -19.71 4.13 -10.37
N PRO A 130 -20.12 5.05 -11.27
CA PRO A 130 -21.53 5.15 -11.59
C PRO A 130 -21.97 3.80 -12.17
N SER A 131 -22.98 3.19 -11.55
CA SER A 131 -23.60 1.97 -12.08
C SER A 131 -23.96 2.17 -13.55
N PRO A 132 -23.52 1.30 -14.49
CA PRO A 132 -23.98 1.37 -15.88
C PRO A 132 -25.35 0.69 -16.03
N ASN A 133 -26.30 0.96 -15.11
CA ASN A 133 -27.61 0.33 -15.16
C ASN A 133 -28.78 1.22 -14.69
N ALA A 134 -28.64 2.55 -14.85
CA ALA A 134 -29.71 3.52 -14.64
C ALA A 134 -30.22 4.15 -15.96
N ALA A 135 -30.09 3.44 -17.09
CA ALA A 135 -30.60 3.87 -18.39
C ALA A 135 -31.81 3.06 -18.88
N GLN A 136 -32.50 2.32 -17.99
CA GLN A 136 -33.76 1.63 -18.29
C GLN A 136 -34.82 1.91 -17.23
N ALA A 137 -35.20 3.16 -17.04
CA ALA A 137 -36.43 3.48 -16.33
C ALA A 137 -36.90 4.90 -16.69
N LEU A 138 -37.51 5.06 -17.86
CA LEU A 138 -38.54 6.07 -18.17
C LEU A 138 -38.93 5.93 -19.64
N ARG A 139 -39.77 4.93 -19.94
CA ARG A 139 -40.66 4.98 -21.10
C ARG A 139 -42.07 5.22 -20.58
N PRO A 140 -42.69 6.40 -20.80
CA PRO A 140 -44.10 6.56 -20.56
C PRO A 140 -44.89 5.83 -21.65
N SER A 141 -45.90 5.11 -21.18
CA SER A 141 -46.87 4.29 -21.89
C SER A 141 -47.52 5.00 -23.08
N LEU A 142 -47.45 4.37 -24.26
CA LEU A 142 -48.38 4.64 -25.37
C LEU A 142 -49.10 3.34 -25.73
N ARG A 143 -50.31 3.26 -25.18
CA ARG A 143 -51.56 2.67 -25.67
C ARG A 143 -51.51 1.46 -26.62
N GLN A 144 -52.20 0.43 -26.15
CA GLN A 144 -52.71 -0.75 -26.85
C GLN A 144 -53.40 -0.41 -28.19
N LEU A 145 -53.18 -1.26 -29.20
CA LEU A 145 -54.18 -1.58 -30.23
C LEU A 145 -54.19 -3.10 -30.47
N PRO A 146 -55.36 -3.72 -30.71
CA PRO A 146 -55.53 -5.16 -30.64
C PRO A 146 -55.25 -5.90 -31.96
N ILE A 147 -54.66 -7.06 -31.78
CA ILE A 147 -54.74 -8.35 -32.50
C ILE A 147 -55.72 -8.41 -33.69
N LEU A 148 -55.19 -8.77 -34.87
CA LEU A 148 -55.73 -9.80 -35.80
C LEU A 148 -54.51 -10.51 -36.44
N SER A 149 -54.15 -11.71 -35.99
CA SER A 149 -54.53 -13.00 -36.61
C SER A 149 -53.95 -13.18 -38.03
N ARG A 150 -52.75 -13.80 -38.17
CA ARG A 150 -52.50 -15.25 -38.44
C ARG A 150 -52.15 -15.47 -39.96
N PRO A 151 -51.71 -16.67 -40.43
CA PRO A 151 -50.28 -17.00 -40.60
C PRO A 151 -49.87 -17.52 -42.01
N LEU A 152 -48.55 -17.77 -42.17
CA LEU A 152 -47.85 -18.81 -42.95
C LEU A 152 -48.30 -19.18 -44.39
N MET A 153 -47.37 -19.05 -45.36
CA MET A 153 -46.87 -20.10 -46.28
C MET A 153 -46.63 -19.67 -47.75
N VAL A 154 -45.41 -20.02 -48.19
CA VAL A 154 -45.03 -20.67 -49.47
C VAL A 154 -44.67 -19.82 -50.69
N ALA A 155 -43.57 -20.28 -51.29
CA ALA A 155 -42.80 -19.81 -52.42
C ALA A 155 -43.41 -20.12 -53.80
N ARG A 156 -42.96 -19.36 -54.83
CA ARG A 156 -42.58 -19.74 -56.23
C ARG A 156 -42.72 -18.50 -57.13
N ALA A 157 -41.68 -18.00 -57.83
CA ALA A 157 -41.01 -18.51 -59.04
C ALA A 157 -41.75 -18.20 -60.36
N GLY A 158 -41.02 -17.63 -61.34
CA GLY A 158 -41.31 -17.63 -62.80
C GLY A 158 -42.18 -16.47 -63.28
N ALA A 159 -41.69 -15.51 -64.08
CA ALA A 159 -41.33 -15.57 -65.51
C ALA A 159 -42.57 -15.52 -66.44
N HIS A 160 -42.67 -14.44 -67.23
CA HIS A 160 -42.97 -14.45 -68.66
C HIS A 160 -42.58 -13.10 -69.28
#